data_AF-A0A9D6ETK9-F1
#
_entry.id   AF-A0A9D6ETK9-F1
#
_cell.length_a   1.000
_cell.length_b   1.000
_cell.length_c   1.000
_cell.angle_alpha   90.00
_cell.angle_beta   90.00
_cell.angle_gamma   90.00
#
_symmetry.space_group_name_H-M   'P 1'
#
loop_
_entity.id
_entity.type
_entity.pdbx_description
1 polymer ?
#
loop_
_entity_poly.entity_id
_entity_poly.type
_entity_poly.pdbx_seq_one_letter_code
_entity_poly.pdbx_strand_id
1 'polypeptide(L)' 'MKPKVKNEFRDKTVEELRNLLKEYETDITMISISQKSGKMKNVSLLGKKRNEVARIITIMKEKELERV' A
#
# COMPACT_ATOMS: atom_id res chain seq x y z
N MET A 1 -6.85 8.68 13.55
CA MET A 1 -7.17 7.30 13.14
C MET A 1 -6.32 6.36 13.99
N LYS A 2 -6.93 5.49 14.79
CA LYS A 2 -6.21 4.59 15.73
C LYS A 2 -5.20 3.71 14.95
N PRO A 3 -3.99 3.44 15.48
CA PRO A 3 -2.94 2.71 14.78
C PRO A 3 -3.22 1.20 14.77
N LYS A 4 -4.26 0.78 14.04
CA LYS A 4 -4.57 -0.65 13.85
C LYS A 4 -3.85 -1.29 12.66
N VAL A 5 -3.22 -0.50 11.79
CA VAL A 5 -2.70 -0.97 10.49
C VAL A 5 -1.26 -1.48 10.54
N LYS A 6 -0.55 -1.33 11.67
CA LYS A 6 0.89 -1.68 11.72
C LYS A 6 1.14 -3.21 11.69
N ASN A 7 0.18 -4.01 12.13
CA ASN A 7 0.32 -5.47 12.20
C ASN A 7 -0.24 -6.21 10.98
N GLU A 8 -1.23 -5.64 10.27
CA GLU A 8 -1.94 -6.34 9.19
C GLU A 8 -1.04 -6.77 8.02
N PHE A 9 0.06 -6.04 7.78
CA PHE A 9 1.05 -6.39 6.75
C PHE A 9 2.15 -7.33 7.27
N ARG A 10 2.43 -7.32 8.58
CA ARG A 10 3.50 -8.16 9.17
C ARG A 10 3.07 -9.63 9.29
N ASP A 11 1.77 -9.85 9.49
CA ASP A 11 1.17 -11.18 9.61
C ASP A 11 1.04 -11.89 8.26
N LYS A 12 1.20 -11.17 7.14
CA LYS A 12 1.14 -11.70 5.78
C LYS A 12 2.46 -12.30 5.33
N THR A 13 2.37 -13.29 4.46
CA THR A 13 3.52 -13.88 3.75
C THR A 13 4.07 -12.91 2.69
N VAL A 14 5.30 -13.16 2.23
CA VAL A 14 5.94 -12.34 1.18
C VAL A 14 5.14 -12.42 -0.14
N GLU A 15 4.54 -13.57 -0.46
CA GLU A 15 3.72 -13.74 -1.66
C GLU A 15 2.41 -12.95 -1.57
N GLU A 16 1.73 -12.97 -0.42
CA GLU A 16 0.54 -12.16 -0.19
C GLU A 16 0.84 -10.66 -0.25
N LEU A 17 2.01 -10.24 0.27
CA LEU A 17 2.46 -8.85 0.19
C LEU A 17 2.73 -8.42 -1.27
N ARG A 18 3.29 -9.31 -2.10
CA ARG A 18 3.47 -9.06 -3.55
C ARG A 18 2.14 -8.93 -4.28
N ASN A 19 1.15 -9.75 -3.94
CA ASN A 19 -0.17 -9.66 -4.55
C ASN A 19 -0.88 -8.35 -4.15
N LEU A 20 -0.84 -8.00 -2.87
CA LEU A 20 -1.37 -6.72 -2.38
C LEU A 20 -0.69 -5.50 -2.99
N LEU A 21 0.62 -5.57 -3.23
CA LEU A 21 1.36 -4.50 -3.89
C LEU A 21 0.78 -4.22 -5.29
N LYS A 22 0.53 -5.27 -6.09
CA LYS A 22 -0.06 -5.13 -7.43
C LYS A 22 -1.48 -4.54 -7.40
N GLU A 23 -2.30 -4.97 -6.45
CA GLU A 23 -3.64 -4.41 -6.25
C GLU A 23 -3.55 -2.92 -5.92
N TYR A 24 -2.62 -2.53 -5.03
CA TYR A 24 -2.49 -1.15 -4.60
C TYR A 24 -1.92 -0.24 -5.67
N GLU A 25 -1.03 -0.74 -6.54
CA GLU A 25 -0.56 -0.02 -7.73
C GLU A 25 -1.69 0.24 -8.73
N THR A 26 -2.57 -0.74 -8.91
CA THR A 26 -3.76 -0.60 -9.75
C THR A 26 -4.73 0.45 -9.17
N ASP A 27 -4.97 0.38 -7.86
CA ASP A 27 -5.77 1.37 -7.14
C ASP A 27 -5.19 2.79 -7.26
N ILE A 28 -3.88 2.93 -7.11
CA ILE A 28 -3.18 4.22 -7.27
C ILE A 28 -3.41 4.78 -8.67
N THR A 29 -3.36 3.93 -9.69
CA THR A 29 -3.60 4.33 -11.07
C THR A 29 -5.04 4.83 -11.25
N MET A 30 -6.02 4.08 -10.75
CA MET A 30 -7.43 4.46 -10.79
C MET A 30 -7.73 5.74 -10.00
N ILE A 31 -7.12 5.89 -8.83
CA ILE A 31 -7.22 7.10 -8.00
C ILE A 31 -6.62 8.29 -8.73
N SER A 32 -5.45 8.13 -9.36
CA SER A 32 -4.78 9.19 -10.14
C SER A 32 -5.64 9.67 -11.31
N ILE A 33 -6.27 8.74 -12.05
CA ILE A 33 -7.21 9.06 -13.13
C ILE A 33 -8.44 9.81 -12.58
N SER A 34 -9.01 9.32 -11.48
CA SER A 34 -10.17 9.93 -10.81
C SER A 34 -9.86 11.33 -10.27
N GLN A 35 -8.65 11.55 -9.77
CA GLN A 35 -8.17 12.84 -9.30
C GLN A 35 -7.97 13.81 -10.47
N LYS A 36 -7.31 13.37 -11.55
CA LYS A 36 -7.08 14.20 -12.75
C LYS A 36 -8.38 14.60 -13.44
N SER A 37 -9.39 13.73 -13.42
CA SER A 37 -10.72 14.01 -13.97
C SER A 37 -11.61 14.89 -13.07
N GLY A 38 -11.12 15.32 -11.90
CA GLY A 38 -11.88 16.13 -10.95
C GLY A 38 -13.05 15.40 -10.28
N LYS A 39 -13.20 14.09 -10.51
CA LYS A 39 -14.27 13.26 -9.94
C LYS A 39 -14.00 12.85 -8.49
N MET A 40 -12.79 13.09 -8.00
CA MET A 40 -12.37 12.69 -6.66
C MET A 40 -12.61 13.79 -5.62
N LYS A 41 -13.49 13.52 -4.66
CA LYS A 41 -13.74 14.42 -3.51
C LYS A 41 -12.59 14.44 -2.50
N ASN A 42 -11.83 13.34 -2.40
CA ASN A 42 -10.78 13.18 -1.39
C ASN A 42 -9.39 12.96 -2.01
N VAL A 43 -8.70 14.06 -2.30
CA VAL A 43 -7.35 14.07 -2.87
C VAL A 43 -6.28 13.44 -1.95
N SER A 44 -6.53 13.39 -0.63
CA SER A 44 -5.58 12.81 0.33
C SER A 44 -5.48 11.28 0.22
N LEU A 45 -6.44 10.64 -0.43
CA LEU A 45 -6.49 9.18 -0.57
C LEU A 45 -5.30 8.64 -1.36
N LEU A 46 -4.85 9.37 -2.40
CA LEU A 46 -3.67 9.00 -3.17
C LEU A 46 -2.42 8.95 -2.29
N GLY A 47 -2.23 9.96 -1.44
CA GLY A 47 -1.09 10.03 -0.51
C GLY A 47 -1.13 8.90 0.52
N LYS A 48 -2.32 8.59 1.06
CA LYS A 48 -2.49 7.46 2.00
C LYS A 48 -2.14 6.12 1.36
N LYS A 49 -2.63 5.88 0.14
CA LYS A 49 -2.37 4.62 -0.58
C LYS A 49 -0.90 4.45 -0.96
N ARG A 50 -0.21 5.53 -1.36
CA ARG A 50 1.25 5.54 -1.57
C ARG A 50 2.04 5.20 -0.30
N ASN A 51 1.61 5.73 0.85
CA ASN A 51 2.22 5.41 2.13
C ASN A 51 2.01 3.95 2.53
N GLU A 52 0.87 3.35 2.19
CA GLU A 52 0.62 1.92 2.40
C GLU A 52 1.54 1.06 1.53
N VAL A 53 1.72 1.42 0.25
CA VAL A 53 2.71 0.75 -0.64
C VAL A 53 4.12 0.82 -0.07
N ALA A 54 4.57 1.99 0.40
CA ALA A 54 5.89 2.13 1.01
C ALA A 54 6.07 1.22 2.24
N ARG A 55 5.02 1.03 3.05
CA ARG A 55 5.04 0.12 4.20
C ARG A 55 5.15 -1.34 3.78
N ILE A 56 4.40 -1.77 2.77
CA ILE A 56 4.47 -3.13 2.22
C ILE A 56 5.89 -3.44 1.73
N ILE A 57 6.48 -2.52 0.94
CA ILE A 57 7.85 -2.66 0.43
C ILE A 57 8.85 -2.76 1.58
N THR A 58 8.71 -1.93 2.60
CA THR A 58 9.59 -1.96 3.79
C THR A 58 9.51 -3.31 4.50
N ILE A 59 8.30 -3.81 4.77
CA ILE A 59 8.09 -5.09 5.47
C ILE A 59 8.60 -6.27 4.64
N MET A 60 8.40 -6.24 3.32
CA MET A 60 8.98 -7.25 2.44
C MET A 60 10.51 -7.28 2.55
N LYS A 61 11.15 -6.10 2.56
CA LYS A 61 12.60 -5.99 2.70
C LYS A 61 13.09 -6.41 4.08
N GLU A 62 12.37 -6.06 5.15
CA GLU A 62 12.63 -6.55 6.51
C GLU A 62 12.63 -8.09 6.54
N LYS A 63 11.58 -8.72 5.98
CA LYS A 63 11.47 -10.19 5.92
C LYS A 63 12.55 -10.85 5.05
N GLU A 64 13.02 -10.17 4.00
CA GLU A 64 14.15 -10.66 3.19
C GLU A 64 15.47 -10.61 3.97
N LEU A 65 15.70 -9.55 4.75
CA LEU A 65 16.90 -9.38 5.56
C LEU A 65 16.94 -10.28 6.80
N GLU A 66 15.79 -10.57 7.43
CA GLU A 66 15.69 -11.51 8.57
C GLU A 66 15.91 -12.97 8.18
N ARG A 67 15.82 -13.30 6.89
CA ARG A 67 15.98 -14.66 6.36
C ARG A 67 17.43 -15.00 5.99
N VAL A 68 18.36 -14.07 6.18
CA VAL A 68 19.82 -14.19 5.98
C VAL A 68 20.49 -14.37 7.33
#